data_AF-A0A7W2K031-F1
#
_entry.id   AF-A0A7W2K031-F1
#
_cell.length_a   1.000
_cell.length_b   1.000
_cell.length_c   1.000
_cell.angle_alpha   90.00
_cell.angle_beta   90.00
_cell.angle_gamma   90.00
#
_symmetry.space_group_name_H-M   'P 1'
#
loop_
_entity.id
_entity.type
_entity.pdbx_description
1 polymer ?
#
loop_
_entity_poly.entity_id
_entity_poly.type
_entity_poly.pdbx_seq_one_letter_code
_entity_poly.pdbx_strand_id
1 'polypeptide(L)'
;MDTNKMREQFLAWLDPAWNRGSFIDDDGDEVFTDHWVQGAWVGWVASRDAVVVELPKDIVTMAGPVLYADDVRAAIEAQGLKVEVKP
;
A
#
# COMPACT_ATOMS: atom_id res chain seq x y z
N MET A 1 -1.89 0.24 7.99
CA MET A 1 -1.57 0.87 6.69
C MET A 1 -2.16 2.27 6.69
N ASP A 2 -1.40 3.29 6.28
CA ASP A 2 -1.97 4.62 6.12
C ASP A 2 -2.74 4.67 4.79
N THR A 3 -4.06 4.51 4.86
CA THR A 3 -4.98 4.53 3.71
C THR A 3 -4.78 5.76 2.83
N ASN A 4 -4.32 6.87 3.41
CA ASN A 4 -4.06 8.13 2.70
C ASN A 4 -2.93 7.98 1.67
N LYS A 5 -1.83 7.30 2.02
CA LYS A 5 -0.68 7.15 1.13
C LYS A 5 -0.97 6.22 -0.05
N MET A 6 -1.80 5.19 0.17
CA MET A 6 -2.24 4.29 -0.90
C MET A 6 -3.11 5.02 -1.92
N ARG A 7 -4.00 5.90 -1.43
CA ARG A 7 -4.87 6.73 -2.25
C ARG A 7 -4.07 7.73 -3.07
N GLU A 8 -3.06 8.37 -2.48
CA GLU A 8 -2.15 9.27 -3.21
C GLU A 8 -1.44 8.56 -4.37
N GLN A 9 -0.89 7.37 -4.15
CA GLN A 9 -0.21 6.60 -5.20
C GLN A 9 -1.17 6.18 -6.32
N PHE A 10 -2.39 5.78 -5.96
CA PHE A 10 -3.43 5.44 -6.95
C PHE A 10 -3.80 6.66 -7.80
N LEU A 11 -4.03 7.81 -7.16
CA LEU A 11 -4.39 9.06 -7.84
C LEU A 11 -3.27 9.59 -8.75
N ALA A 12 -2.01 9.33 -8.40
CA ALA A 12 -0.84 9.65 -9.22
C ALA A 12 -0.71 8.74 -10.45
N TRP A 13 -1.11 7.47 -10.33
CA TRP A 13 -1.15 6.52 -11.45
C TRP A 13 -2.34 6.76 -12.39
N LEU A 14 -3.48 7.19 -11.85
CA LEU A 14 -4.72 7.38 -12.60
C LEU A 14 -4.58 8.51 -13.63
N ASP A 15 -4.93 8.23 -14.89
CA ASP A 15 -4.85 9.21 -15.98
C ASP A 15 -5.70 10.47 -15.67
N PRO A 16 -5.16 11.69 -15.91
CA PRO A 16 -5.86 12.97 -15.76
C PRO A 16 -7.29 13.04 -16.30
N ALA A 17 -7.60 12.31 -17.37
CA ALA A 17 -8.90 12.30 -18.02
C ALA A 17 -10.02 11.68 -17.19
N TRP A 18 -9.69 10.83 -16.21
CA TRP A 18 -10.68 10.19 -15.34
C TRP A 18 -11.14 11.11 -14.21
N ASN A 19 -12.41 10.97 -13.85
CA ASN A 19 -13.01 11.71 -12.75
C ASN A 19 -12.45 11.22 -11.40
N ARG A 20 -11.86 12.13 -10.62
CA ARG A 20 -11.31 11.87 -9.28
C ARG A 20 -12.27 12.23 -8.14
N GLY A 21 -13.46 12.73 -8.46
CA GLY A 21 -14.46 13.11 -7.47
C GLY A 21 -14.88 11.91 -6.62
N SER A 22 -14.93 12.13 -5.31
CA SER A 22 -15.38 11.15 -4.33
C SER A 22 -16.52 11.71 -3.48
N PHE A 23 -17.24 10.81 -2.82
CA PHE A 23 -18.23 11.14 -1.81
C PHE A 23 -18.12 10.15 -0.64
N ILE A 24 -18.72 10.50 0.49
CA ILE A 24 -18.88 9.60 1.63
C ILE A 24 -20.22 8.88 1.44
N ASP A 25 -20.18 7.55 1.38
CA ASP A 25 -21.40 6.75 1.26
C ASP A 25 -22.16 6.62 2.60
N ASP A 26 -23.26 5.87 2.59
CA ASP A 26 -24.11 5.68 3.77
C ASP A 26 -23.41 4.89 4.89
N ASP A 27 -22.35 4.14 4.55
CA ASP A 27 -21.53 3.37 5.49
C ASP A 27 -20.38 4.20 6.07
N GLY A 28 -20.16 5.41 5.55
CA GLY A 28 -19.11 6.33 5.99
C GLY A 28 -17.79 6.17 5.24
N ASP A 29 -17.77 5.37 4.16
CA ASP A 29 -16.59 5.10 3.36
C ASP A 29 -16.43 6.14 2.24
N GLU A 30 -15.18 6.55 1.98
CA GLU A 30 -14.88 7.43 0.85
C GLU A 30 -14.78 6.61 -0.46
N VAL A 31 -15.74 6.82 -1.35
CA VAL A 31 -15.86 6.10 -2.63
C VAL A 31 -15.78 7.06 -3.81
N PHE A 32 -15.21 6.59 -4.93
CA PHE A 32 -15.18 7.36 -6.17
C PHE A 32 -16.58 7.41 -6.81
N THR A 33 -16.94 8.60 -7.32
CA THR A 33 -18.20 8.84 -8.03
C THR A 33 -18.29 8.07 -9.36
N ASP A 34 -17.14 7.85 -10.02
CA ASP A 34 -17.07 7.06 -11.24
C ASP A 34 -16.85 5.58 -10.90
N HIS A 35 -17.78 4.72 -11.34
CA HIS A 35 -17.75 3.29 -11.08
C HIS A 35 -16.50 2.57 -11.65
N TRP A 36 -15.94 3.03 -12.78
CA TRP A 36 -14.72 2.45 -13.32
C TRP A 36 -13.51 2.78 -12.44
N VAL A 37 -13.45 4.03 -11.96
CA VAL A 37 -12.39 4.48 -11.05
C VAL A 37 -12.52 3.77 -9.70
N GLN A 38 -13.75 3.61 -9.19
CA GLN A 38 -14.00 2.86 -7.96
C GLN A 38 -13.59 1.38 -8.12
N GLY A 39 -13.93 0.75 -9.24
CA GLY A 39 -13.50 -0.62 -9.52
C GLY A 39 -11.98 -0.77 -9.60
N ALA A 40 -11.30 0.17 -10.27
CA ALA A 40 -9.84 0.21 -10.33
C ALA A 40 -9.21 0.42 -8.95
N TRP A 41 -9.81 1.27 -8.10
CA TRP A 41 -9.38 1.48 -6.73
C TRP A 41 -9.51 0.21 -5.88
N VAL A 42 -10.66 -0.47 -5.94
CA VAL A 42 -10.87 -1.74 -5.22
C VAL A 42 -9.86 -2.80 -5.67
N GLY A 43 -9.62 -2.92 -6.98
CA GLY A 43 -8.61 -3.82 -7.53
C GLY A 43 -7.19 -3.45 -7.08
N TRP A 44 -6.87 -2.16 -7.05
CA TRP A 44 -5.58 -1.63 -6.56
C TRP A 44 -5.34 -1.99 -5.09
N VAL A 45 -6.34 -1.75 -4.24
CA VAL A 45 -6.29 -2.08 -2.82
C VAL A 45 -6.07 -3.59 -2.65
N ALA A 46 -6.87 -4.42 -3.31
CA ALA A 46 -6.77 -5.88 -3.25
C ALA A 46 -5.40 -6.39 -3.74
N SER A 47 -4.84 -5.81 -4.80
CA SER A 47 -3.53 -6.22 -5.33
C SER A 47 -2.40 -6.01 -4.32
N ARG A 48 -2.48 -4.94 -3.51
CA ARG A 48 -1.48 -4.61 -2.48
C ARG A 48 -1.71 -5.36 -1.17
N ASP A 49 -2.97 -5.69 -0.89
CA ASP A 49 -3.32 -6.55 0.23
C ASP A 49 -2.83 -8.00 0.04
N ALA A 50 -2.77 -8.46 -1.23
CA ALA A 50 -2.32 -9.80 -1.61
C ALA A 50 -0.79 -9.95 -1.68
N VAL A 51 -0.03 -8.85 -1.83
CA VAL A 51 1.43 -8.92 -1.93
C VAL A 51 2.05 -8.88 -0.53
N VAL A 52 2.57 -10.04 -0.12
CA VAL A 52 3.36 -10.20 1.11
C VAL A 52 4.84 -10.29 0.72
N VAL A 53 5.65 -9.37 1.23
CA VAL A 53 7.11 -9.42 1.13
C VAL A 53 7.65 -10.24 2.28
N GLU A 54 8.20 -11.42 1.98
CA GLU A 54 8.94 -12.23 2.96
C GLU A 54 10.32 -11.61 3.20
N LEU A 55 10.54 -11.06 4.40
CA LEU A 55 11.87 -10.60 4.79
C LEU A 55 12.74 -11.79 5.22
N PRO A 56 14.03 -11.80 4.83
CA PRO A 56 14.98 -12.75 5.39
C PRO A 56 15.11 -12.52 6.90
N LYS A 57 15.47 -13.59 7.63
CA LYS A 57 15.82 -13.48 9.05
C LYS A 57 16.95 -12.48 9.25
N ASP A 58 16.98 -11.89 10.43
CA ASP A 58 18.03 -10.96 10.85
C ASP A 58 19.42 -11.53 10.52
N ILE A 59 20.11 -10.86 9.59
CA ILE A 59 21.49 -11.17 9.24
C ILE A 59 22.37 -10.37 10.20
N VAL A 60 22.82 -11.03 11.26
CA VAL A 60 23.80 -10.46 12.19
C VAL A 60 25.20 -10.74 11.66
N THR A 61 25.93 -9.69 11.30
CA THR A 61 27.36 -9.79 10.97
C THR A 61 28.22 -9.40 12.16
N MET A 62 29.53 -9.66 12.07
CA MET A 62 30.51 -9.19 13.06
C MET A 62 30.54 -7.66 13.22
N ALA A 63 29.96 -6.91 12.26
CA ALA A 63 29.85 -5.45 12.28
C ALA A 63 28.48 -4.95 12.79
N GLY A 64 27.57 -5.85 13.18
CA GLY A 64 26.20 -5.55 13.58
C GLY A 64 25.13 -5.98 12.55
N PRO A 65 23.86 -5.60 12.76
CA PRO A 65 22.77 -5.86 11.82
C PRO A 65 23.02 -5.15 10.48
N VAL A 66 22.85 -5.86 9.37
CA VAL A 66 23.02 -5.28 8.03
C VAL A 66 21.68 -4.71 7.57
N LEU A 67 21.60 -3.38 7.44
CA LEU A 67 20.38 -2.61 7.14
C LEU A 67 19.23 -2.97 8.08
N TYR A 68 19.21 -2.31 9.23
CA TYR A 68 18.17 -2.32 10.27
C TYR A 68 16.85 -2.91 9.75
N ALA A 69 16.55 -4.17 10.10
CA ALA A 69 15.40 -4.90 9.54
C ALA A 69 14.08 -4.11 9.68
N ASP A 70 13.99 -3.27 10.71
CA ASP A 70 12.89 -2.35 10.96
C ASP A 70 12.81 -1.20 9.95
N ASP A 71 13.94 -0.63 9.52
CA ASP A 71 13.96 0.43 8.49
C ASP A 71 13.55 -0.14 7.12
N VAL A 72 13.95 -1.38 6.83
CA VAL A 72 13.55 -2.10 5.61
C VAL A 72 12.05 -2.40 5.66
N ARG A 73 11.54 -2.89 6.79
CA ARG A 73 10.10 -3.10 7.01
C ARG A 73 9.33 -1.78 6.83
N ALA A 74 9.76 -0.72 7.50
CA ALA A 74 9.12 0.58 7.42
C ALA A 74 9.12 1.15 5.99
N ALA A 75 10.21 0.98 5.23
CA ALA A 75 10.28 1.41 3.84
C ALA A 75 9.33 0.63 2.92
N ILE A 76 9.17 -0.68 3.14
CA ILE A 76 8.26 -1.53 2.38
C ILE A 76 6.80 -1.23 2.73
N GLU A 77 6.48 -1.10 4.02
CA GLU A 77 5.14 -0.70 4.49
C GLU A 77 4.76 0.69 3.99
N ALA A 78 5.73 1.61 3.89
CA ALA A 78 5.54 2.95 3.33
C ALA A 78 5.21 2.96 1.82
N GLN A 79 5.40 1.84 1.11
CA GLN A 79 4.96 1.63 -0.27
C GLN A 79 3.61 0.92 -0.37
N GLY A 80 2.99 0.61 0.79
CA GLY A 80 1.70 -0.05 0.86
C GLY A 80 1.75 -1.56 0.63
N LEU A 81 2.90 -2.19 0.89
CA LEU A 81 3.08 -3.64 0.83
C LEU A 81 3.06 -4.24 2.23
N LYS A 82 2.52 -5.46 2.38
CA LYS A 82 2.58 -6.21 3.64
C LYS A 82 3.93 -6.90 3.78
N VAL A 83 4.39 -7.05 5.02
CA VAL A 83 5.68 -7.66 5.34
C VAL A 83 5.51 -8.78 6.36
N GLU A 84 6.06 -9.96 6.06
CA GLU A 84 6.15 -11.09 6.99
C GLU A 84 7.61 -11.52 7.20
N VAL A 85 7.94 -11.91 8.43
CA VAL A 85 9.27 -12.44 8.76
C VAL A 85 9.18 -13.96 8.79
N LYS A 86 10.03 -14.63 8.02
CA LYS A 86 10.06 -16.08 7.97
C LYS A 86 10.59 -16.66 9.30
N PRO A 87 9.91 -17.64 9.92
CA PRO A 87 10.30 -18.23 11.20
C PRO A 87 11.63 -19.00 11.15
#